data_AF-A0A7S4P6H0-F1
#
_entry.id   AF-A0A7S4P6H0-F1
#
_cell.length_a   1.000
_cell.length_b   1.000
_cell.length_c   1.000
_cell.angle_alpha   90.00
_cell.angle_beta   90.00
_cell.angle_gamma   90.00
#
_symmetry.space_group_name_H-M   'P 1'
#
loop_
_entity.id
_entity.type
_entity.pdbx_description
1 polymer ?
#
loop_
_entity_poly.entity_id
_entity_poly.type
_entity_poly.pdbx_seq_one_letter_code
_entity_poly.pdbx_strand_id
1 'polypeptide(L)'
;RAMKYEEFQSAAMAFMAEANDHGQEWKWVPNHPRPLQNVGADDRGYLALEEVYREPLEIDSTENRNELDDEDSCTFIDPSVIKSETAQPNMYRYHVVYVEAYQCPVLFLQGKSIDGRLLDTEYIWRDCCGSM
;
A
#
# COMPACT_ATOMS: atom_id res chain seq x y z
N ARG A 1 -18.53 13.58 -8.44
CA ARG A 1 -19.60 12.80 -9.12
C ARG A 1 -19.68 11.46 -8.41
N ALA A 2 -20.86 11.06 -7.93
CA ALA A 2 -21.07 9.74 -7.36
C ALA A 2 -20.96 8.68 -8.47
N MET A 3 -20.31 7.55 -8.17
CA MET A 3 -20.15 6.37 -9.02
C MET A 3 -21.16 5.32 -8.56
N LYS A 4 -21.84 4.64 -9.48
CA LYS A 4 -22.69 3.49 -9.14
C LYS A 4 -21.85 2.22 -8.98
N TYR A 5 -22.38 1.22 -8.27
CA TYR A 5 -21.70 -0.06 -8.10
C TYR A 5 -21.38 -0.75 -9.42
N GLU A 6 -22.28 -0.71 -10.41
CA GLU A 6 -22.06 -1.35 -11.72
C GLU A 6 -20.95 -0.64 -12.52
N GLU A 7 -20.86 0.70 -12.37
CA GLU A 7 -19.76 1.47 -12.96
C GLU A 7 -18.43 1.10 -12.29
N PHE A 8 -18.42 0.94 -10.97
CA PHE A 8 -17.25 0.46 -10.22
C PHE A 8 -16.83 -0.94 -10.68
N GLN A 9 -17.76 -1.90 -10.72
CA GLN A 9 -17.45 -3.28 -11.08
C GLN A 9 -16.87 -3.37 -12.49
N SER A 10 -17.48 -2.67 -13.45
CA SER A 10 -16.97 -2.61 -14.83
C SER A 10 -15.56 -2.02 -14.89
N ALA A 11 -15.33 -0.88 -14.21
CA ALA A 11 -14.02 -0.24 -14.16
C ALA A 11 -12.97 -1.11 -13.44
N ALA A 12 -13.34 -1.79 -12.36
CA ALA A 12 -12.48 -2.68 -11.60
C ALA A 12 -12.04 -3.88 -12.44
N MET A 13 -12.96 -4.50 -13.20
CA MET A 13 -12.64 -5.62 -14.08
C MET A 13 -11.70 -5.20 -15.21
N ALA A 14 -11.94 -4.02 -15.81
CA ALA A 14 -11.06 -3.47 -16.84
C ALA A 14 -9.67 -3.15 -16.29
N PHE A 15 -9.59 -2.51 -15.11
CA PHE A 15 -8.34 -2.21 -14.42
C PHE A 15 -7.55 -3.49 -14.10
N MET A 16 -8.22 -4.51 -13.55
CA MET A 16 -7.59 -5.78 -13.23
C MET A 16 -6.98 -6.44 -14.46
N ALA A 17 -7.71 -6.48 -15.59
CA ALA A 17 -7.17 -7.05 -16.83
C ALA A 17 -5.89 -6.31 -17.27
N GLU A 18 -5.93 -4.98 -17.33
CA GLU A 18 -4.79 -4.16 -17.74
C GLU A 18 -3.59 -4.30 -16.77
N ALA A 19 -3.84 -4.26 -15.46
CA ALA A 19 -2.79 -4.36 -14.45
C ALA A 19 -2.14 -5.75 -14.44
N ASN A 20 -2.94 -6.80 -14.67
CA ASN A 20 -2.45 -8.17 -14.79
C ASN A 20 -1.59 -8.36 -16.04
N ASP A 21 -1.92 -7.70 -17.15
CA ASP A 21 -1.07 -7.69 -18.35
C ASP A 21 0.30 -7.02 -18.09
N HIS A 22 0.37 -6.13 -17.09
CA HIS A 22 1.61 -5.51 -16.60
C HIS A 22 2.28 -6.28 -15.44
N GLY A 23 1.83 -7.51 -15.16
CA GLY A 23 2.44 -8.40 -14.17
C GLY A 23 2.05 -8.13 -12.71
N GLN A 24 1.05 -7.28 -12.45
CA GLN A 24 0.47 -7.14 -11.11
C GLN A 24 -0.66 -8.15 -10.95
N GLU A 25 -0.59 -9.08 -10.00
CA GLU A 25 -1.58 -10.15 -9.88
C GLU A 25 -2.86 -9.74 -9.11
N TRP A 26 -3.61 -8.76 -9.63
CA TRP A 26 -4.90 -8.37 -9.05
C TRP A 26 -5.94 -9.49 -9.22
N LYS A 27 -6.74 -9.70 -8.17
CA LYS A 27 -7.78 -10.74 -8.11
C LYS A 27 -9.10 -10.13 -7.70
N TRP A 28 -10.18 -10.57 -8.35
CA TRP A 28 -11.54 -10.30 -7.89
C TRP A 28 -11.90 -11.23 -6.73
N VAL A 29 -12.31 -10.64 -5.61
CA VAL A 29 -12.74 -11.36 -4.41
C VAL A 29 -14.23 -11.12 -4.17
N PRO A 30 -15.08 -12.16 -4.25
CA PRO A 30 -16.49 -12.05 -3.92
C PRO A 30 -16.69 -11.70 -2.44
N ASN A 31 -17.63 -10.79 -2.14
CA ASN A 31 -17.98 -10.43 -0.76
C ASN A 31 -18.55 -11.63 0.04
N HIS A 32 -19.13 -12.59 -0.68
CA HIS A 32 -19.71 -13.79 -0.11
C HIS A 32 -18.96 -15.02 -0.61
N PRO A 33 -18.15 -15.69 0.23
CA PRO A 33 -17.36 -16.85 -0.17
C PRO A 33 -18.20 -18.12 -0.42
N ARG A 34 -19.53 -18.04 -0.28
CA ARG A 34 -20.44 -19.16 -0.57
C ARG A 34 -21.65 -18.65 -1.33
N PRO A 35 -22.10 -19.37 -2.38
CA PRO A 35 -23.43 -19.16 -2.91
C PRO A 35 -24.43 -19.52 -1.80
N LEU A 36 -25.03 -18.50 -1.18
CA LEU A 36 -26.23 -18.71 -0.37
C LEU A 36 -27.26 -19.31 -1.32
N GLN A 37 -27.61 -20.59 -1.12
CA GLN A 37 -28.41 -21.40 -2.04
C GLN A 37 -29.79 -20.80 -2.41
N ASN A 38 -30.20 -19.68 -1.82
CA ASN A 38 -31.50 -19.03 -2.04
C ASN A 38 -31.45 -17.50 -2.11
N VAL A 39 -30.27 -16.89 -2.25
CA VAL A 39 -30.14 -15.45 -2.49
C VAL A 39 -29.62 -15.30 -3.91
N GLY A 40 -30.30 -14.52 -4.75
CA GLY A 40 -29.85 -14.27 -6.12
C GLY A 40 -28.35 -13.99 -6.13
N ALA A 41 -27.63 -14.54 -7.12
CA ALA A 41 -26.17 -14.52 -7.15
C ALA A 41 -25.66 -13.07 -7.00
N ASP A 42 -25.28 -12.72 -5.78
CA ASP A 42 -24.68 -11.43 -5.48
C ASP A 42 -23.23 -11.53 -5.93
N ASP A 43 -22.99 -11.06 -7.15
CA ASP A 43 -21.68 -11.00 -7.78
C ASP A 43 -20.83 -9.84 -7.23
N ARG A 44 -21.32 -9.20 -6.17
CA ARG A 44 -20.61 -8.14 -5.47
C ARG A 44 -19.27 -8.60 -4.93
N GLY A 45 -18.27 -7.75 -5.06
CA GLY A 45 -16.91 -8.04 -4.65
C GLY A 45 -16.01 -6.82 -4.67
N TYR A 46 -14.73 -7.08 -4.55
CA TYR A 46 -13.67 -6.08 -4.53
C TYR A 46 -12.42 -6.62 -5.20
N LEU A 47 -11.48 -5.72 -5.51
CA LEU A 47 -10.16 -6.12 -5.99
C LEU A 47 -9.20 -6.28 -4.84
N ALA A 48 -8.39 -7.33 -4.87
CA ALA A 48 -7.30 -7.57 -3.95
C ALA A 48 -5.99 -7.75 -4.72
N LEU A 49 -4.92 -7.14 -4.20
CA LEU A 49 -3.55 -7.42 -4.59
C LEU A 49 -2.78 -7.75 -3.30
N GLU A 50 -2.24 -8.95 -3.25
CA GLU A 50 -1.62 -9.53 -2.07
C GLU A 50 -0.10 -9.63 -2.27
N GLU A 51 0.64 -9.62 -1.16
CA GLU A 51 2.07 -9.95 -1.12
C GLU A 51 2.95 -9.07 -2.02
N VAL A 52 2.69 -7.76 -2.05
CA VAL A 52 3.52 -6.80 -2.76
C VAL A 52 4.71 -6.41 -1.89
N TYR A 53 5.91 -6.83 -2.28
CA TYR A 53 7.13 -6.48 -1.56
C TYR A 53 7.67 -5.12 -2.01
N ARG A 54 8.03 -4.27 -1.05
CA ARG A 54 8.69 -2.98 -1.31
C ARG A 54 9.89 -2.82 -0.39
N GLU A 55 10.96 -2.27 -0.93
CA GLU A 55 12.11 -1.86 -0.13
C GLU A 55 11.71 -0.66 0.73
N PRO A 56 12.07 -0.63 2.02
CA PRO A 56 11.83 0.54 2.87
C PRO A 56 12.62 1.73 2.30
N LEU A 57 12.00 2.90 2.21
CA LEU A 57 12.75 4.11 1.86
C LEU A 57 13.80 4.41 2.95
N GLU A 58 15.06 4.58 2.55
CA GLU A 58 16.17 4.90 3.47
C GLU A 58 15.87 6.20 4.22
N ILE A 59 16.15 6.21 5.53
CA ILE A 59 16.06 7.41 6.34
C ILE A 59 17.31 8.23 6.07
N ASP A 60 17.18 9.40 5.44
CA ASP A 60 18.17 10.45 5.67
C ASP A 60 17.93 10.95 7.10
N SER A 61 18.75 10.47 8.03
CA SER A 61 18.62 10.75 9.46
C SER A 61 19.17 12.14 9.79
N THR A 62 18.69 13.16 9.07
CA THR A 62 19.06 14.57 9.29
C THR A 62 17.95 15.38 9.97
N GLU A 63 16.78 14.80 10.24
CA GLU A 63 15.70 15.50 10.96
C GLU A 63 15.33 14.84 12.30
N ASN A 64 16.28 14.78 13.24
CA ASN A 64 15.90 14.94 14.64
C ASN A 64 17.05 15.37 15.55
N ARG A 65 17.06 16.68 15.84
CA ARG A 65 17.47 17.34 17.10
C ARG A 65 18.91 17.17 17.59
N ASN A 66 19.67 18.25 17.43
CA ASN A 66 20.16 18.98 18.60
C ASN A 66 20.17 20.49 18.27
N GLU A 67 19.36 21.26 18.99
CA GLU A 67 19.64 22.65 19.28
C GLU A 67 20.93 22.68 20.10
N LEU A 68 22.08 22.94 19.50
CA LEU A 68 23.21 23.60 20.16
C LEU A 68 23.95 24.44 19.13
N ASP A 69 23.89 25.74 19.40
CA ASP A 69 24.73 26.81 18.86
C ASP A 69 26.22 26.42 18.98
N ASP A 70 26.99 26.65 17.92
CA ASP A 70 28.39 27.13 17.91
C ASP A 70 29.20 26.58 16.72
N GLU A 71 29.51 27.53 15.83
CA GLU A 71 30.76 27.74 15.08
C GLU A 71 31.68 26.54 14.76
N ASP A 72 31.80 26.30 13.44
CA ASP A 72 32.97 25.73 12.75
C ASP A 72 33.41 24.30 13.13
N SER A 73 32.88 23.31 12.41
CA SER A 73 33.60 22.04 12.25
C SER A 73 33.25 21.37 10.92
N CYS A 74 34.18 21.48 9.97
CA CYS A 74 34.28 20.57 8.84
C CYS A 74 34.50 19.14 9.35
N THR A 75 33.44 18.43 9.72
CA THR A 75 33.52 17.02 10.09
C THR A 75 33.49 16.16 8.84
N PHE A 76 34.64 15.54 8.58
CA PHE A 76 34.85 14.40 7.70
C PHE A 76 33.60 13.51 7.59
N ILE A 77 33.09 13.34 6.37
CA ILE A 77 32.13 12.28 6.06
C ILE A 77 32.89 10.96 6.25
N ASP A 78 32.54 10.22 7.31
CA ASP A 78 33.06 8.87 7.53
C ASP A 78 32.56 7.97 6.38
N PRO A 79 33.44 7.35 5.58
CA PRO A 79 33.03 6.37 4.57
C PRO A 79 32.38 5.12 5.19
N SER A 80 32.36 5.00 6.53
CA SER A 80 31.61 3.99 7.28
C SER A 80 30.16 4.41 7.61
N VAL A 81 29.59 5.42 6.95
CA VAL A 81 28.12 5.54 6.84
C VAL A 81 27.66 4.37 5.97
N ILE A 82 27.58 3.23 6.66
CA ILE A 82 27.22 1.92 6.19
C ILE A 82 25.87 2.07 5.48
N LYS A 83 25.90 1.90 4.16
CA LYS A 83 24.77 1.37 3.39
C LYS A 83 24.16 0.29 4.26
N SER A 84 22.95 0.46 4.79
CA SER A 84 22.31 -0.65 5.48
C SER A 84 21.90 -1.65 4.40
N GLU A 85 22.84 -2.51 3.97
CA GLU A 85 22.65 -3.66 3.06
C GLU A 85 21.68 -4.72 3.66
N THR A 86 20.85 -4.34 4.64
CA THR A 86 20.06 -5.23 5.50
C THR A 86 18.62 -4.77 5.73
N ALA A 87 18.16 -3.66 5.13
CA ALA A 87 16.75 -3.27 5.26
C ALA A 87 15.86 -4.29 4.51
N GLN A 88 15.24 -5.20 5.26
CA GLN A 88 14.37 -6.23 4.68
C GLN A 88 13.11 -5.61 4.09
N PRO A 89 12.59 -6.14 2.97
CA PRO A 89 11.42 -5.58 2.31
C PRO A 89 10.17 -5.71 3.18
N ASN A 90 9.33 -4.68 3.12
CA ASN A 90 8.00 -4.66 3.69
C ASN A 90 7.01 -5.32 2.72
N MET A 91 6.05 -6.06 3.25
CA MET A 91 5.00 -6.72 2.49
C MET A 91 3.69 -5.93 2.59
N TYR A 92 3.06 -5.66 1.46
CA TYR A 92 1.84 -4.88 1.37
C TYR A 92 0.68 -5.66 0.77
N ARG A 93 -0.52 -5.27 1.21
CA ARG A 93 -1.81 -5.76 0.69
C ARG A 93 -2.68 -4.56 0.35
N TYR A 94 -3.31 -4.61 -0.82
CA TYR A 94 -4.15 -3.54 -1.36
C TYR A 94 -5.54 -4.08 -1.65
N HIS A 95 -6.56 -3.35 -1.20
CA HIS A 95 -7.96 -3.69 -1.45
C HIS A 95 -8.71 -2.49 -2.00
N VAL A 96 -9.28 -2.62 -3.19
CA VAL A 96 -10.15 -1.58 -3.76
C VAL A 96 -11.60 -2.00 -3.58
N VAL A 97 -12.30 -1.33 -2.67
CA VAL A 97 -13.65 -1.66 -2.24
C VAL A 97 -14.59 -0.51 -2.58
N TYR A 98 -15.75 -0.82 -3.17
CA TYR A 98 -16.79 0.19 -3.35
C TYR A 98 -17.54 0.42 -2.04
N VAL A 99 -17.62 1.68 -1.60
CA VAL A 99 -18.33 2.06 -0.38
C VAL A 99 -19.62 2.78 -0.74
N GLU A 100 -20.75 2.09 -0.58
CA GLU A 100 -22.09 2.56 -0.95
C GLU A 100 -22.45 3.92 -0.33
N ALA A 101 -22.05 4.15 0.93
CA ALA A 101 -22.33 5.40 1.64
C ALA A 101 -21.67 6.64 1.00
N TYR A 102 -20.54 6.45 0.32
CA TYR A 102 -19.79 7.51 -0.37
C TYR A 102 -19.91 7.44 -1.89
N GLN A 103 -20.49 6.36 -2.42
CA GLN A 103 -20.67 6.10 -3.83
C GLN A 103 -19.35 6.24 -4.61
N CYS A 104 -18.29 5.64 -4.08
CA CYS A 104 -16.95 5.71 -4.67
C CYS A 104 -16.10 4.48 -4.29
N PRO A 105 -15.06 4.17 -5.08
CA PRO A 105 -14.04 3.21 -4.70
C PRO A 105 -13.14 3.79 -3.60
N VAL A 106 -12.79 2.96 -2.63
CA VAL A 106 -11.86 3.25 -1.55
C VAL A 106 -10.74 2.22 -1.58
N LEU A 107 -9.49 2.71 -1.56
CA LEU A 107 -8.30 1.88 -1.44
C LEU A 107 -7.96 1.71 0.04
N PHE A 108 -7.95 0.46 0.51
CA PHE A 108 -7.40 0.08 1.82
C PHE A 108 -6.01 -0.50 1.62
N LEU A 109 -5.04 0.00 2.40
CA LEU A 109 -3.67 -0.47 2.41
C LEU A 109 -3.34 -1.06 3.77
N GLN A 110 -2.62 -2.18 3.77
CA GLN A 110 -2.02 -2.76 4.96
C GLN A 110 -0.57 -3.13 4.66
N GLY A 111 0.35 -2.62 5.46
CA GLY A 111 1.76 -2.99 5.43
C GLY A 111 2.12 -3.91 6.59
N LYS A 112 3.03 -4.84 6.34
CA LYS A 112 3.66 -5.69 7.35
C LYS A 112 5.17 -5.71 7.15
N SER A 113 5.91 -5.69 8.25
CA SER A 113 7.32 -6.07 8.21
C SER A 113 7.45 -7.56 7.87
N ILE A 114 8.63 -7.97 7.45
CA ILE A 114 8.98 -9.37 7.22
C ILE A 114 8.80 -10.25 8.47
N ASP A 115 8.97 -9.68 9.66
CA ASP A 115 8.69 -10.33 10.95
C ASP A 115 7.17 -10.49 11.23
N GLY A 116 6.32 -10.02 10.31
CA GLY A 116 4.87 -10.11 10.39
C GLY A 116 4.20 -9.04 11.22
N ARG A 117 4.95 -8.06 11.75
CA ARG A 117 4.38 -6.93 12.51
C ARG A 117 3.68 -5.96 11.57
N LEU A 118 2.52 -5.44 11.98
CA LEU A 118 1.84 -4.40 11.22
C LEU A 118 2.69 -3.12 11.22
N LEU A 119 2.76 -2.48 10.07
CA LEU A 119 3.40 -1.17 9.94
C LEU A 119 2.44 -0.07 10.36
N ASP A 120 2.97 0.94 11.03
CA ASP A 120 2.22 2.16 11.32
C ASP A 120 1.95 2.95 10.03
N THR A 121 0.89 3.75 10.06
CA THR A 121 0.43 4.52 8.90
C THR A 121 1.51 5.44 8.35
N GLU A 122 2.37 6.01 9.19
CA GLU A 122 3.49 6.88 8.77
C GLU A 122 4.48 6.14 7.86
N TYR A 123 4.83 4.89 8.19
CA TYR A 123 5.72 4.07 7.37
C TYR A 123 5.07 3.69 6.03
N ILE A 124 3.78 3.35 6.06
CA ILE A 124 3.01 3.03 4.84
C ILE A 124 2.94 4.24 3.91
N TRP A 125 2.63 5.42 4.44
CA TRP A 125 2.58 6.66 3.65
C TRP A 125 3.92 6.96 2.99
N ARG A 126 5.00 6.84 3.74
CA ARG A 126 6.35 7.04 3.21
C ARG A 126 6.64 6.09 2.06
N ASP A 127 6.48 4.78 2.27
CA ASP A 127 6.83 3.75 1.28
C ASP A 127 5.90 3.73 0.04
N CYS A 128 4.64 4.15 0.19
CA CYS A 128 3.63 4.06 -0.87
C CYS A 128 3.33 5.40 -1.57
N CYS A 129 3.53 6.53 -0.91
CA CYS A 129 3.11 7.84 -1.42
C CYS A 129 4.28 8.82 -1.63
N GLY A 130 5.50 8.45 -1.23
CA GLY A 130 6.68 9.31 -1.29
C GLY A 130 6.72 10.32 -0.14
N SER A 131 7.92 10.78 0.23
CA SER A 131 8.09 11.93 1.12
C SER A 131 7.48 13.18 0.47
N MET A 132 6.60 13.88 1.17
CA MET A 132 6.23 15.27 0.84
C MET A 132 7.43 16.20 0.97
#